data_AF-A0A967WPP5-F1
#
_entry.id   AF-A0A967WPP5-F1
#
_cell.length_a   1.000
_cell.length_b   1.000
_cell.length_c   1.000
_cell.angle_alpha   90.00
_cell.angle_beta   90.00
_cell.angle_gamma   90.00
#
_symmetry.space_group_name_H-M   'P 1'
#
loop_
_entity.id
_entity.type
_entity.pdbx_description
1 polymer ?
#
loop_
_entity_poly.entity_id
_entity_poly.type
_entity_poly.pdbx_seq_one_letter_code
_entity_poly.pdbx_strand_id
1 'polypeptide(L)'
;SKNRWGRGVNRARQSGARLVVLDPRMSITASKADEWIPIKPGTDLAFALAMIRTIINEELYDKEFVENLTYGFDELKDSVQDYTPEW
;
A
#
# COMPACT_ATOMS: atom_id res chain seq x y z
N SER A 1 2.32 14.93 -19.26
CA SER A 1 3.74 14.77 -19.68
C SER A 1 4.44 13.82 -18.72
N LYS A 2 5.39 13.01 -19.24
CA LYS A 2 6.08 11.89 -18.54
C LYS A 2 6.75 12.26 -17.20
N ASN A 3 6.90 13.55 -16.90
CA ASN A 3 7.53 14.05 -15.66
C ASN A 3 6.54 14.47 -14.57
N ARG A 4 5.22 14.27 -14.76
CA ARG A 4 4.20 14.72 -13.77
C ARG A 4 4.25 13.91 -12.47
N TRP A 5 4.52 12.61 -12.55
CA TRP A 5 4.55 11.72 -11.39
C TRP A 5 5.71 12.04 -10.44
N GLY A 6 6.94 12.07 -10.96
CA GLY A 6 8.12 12.44 -10.16
C GLY A 6 8.04 13.84 -9.54
N ARG A 7 7.47 14.82 -10.27
CA ARG A 7 7.21 16.16 -9.70
C ARG A 7 6.14 16.13 -8.59
N GLY A 8 5.13 15.27 -8.72
CA GLY A 8 4.10 15.09 -7.70
C GLY A 8 4.68 14.53 -6.41
N VAL A 9 5.42 13.42 -6.52
CA VAL A 9 6.08 12.79 -5.37
C VAL A 9 7.05 13.76 -4.68
N ASN A 10 7.87 14.48 -5.44
CA ASN A 10 8.80 15.45 -4.86
C ASN A 10 8.08 16.58 -4.12
N ARG A 11 6.97 17.11 -4.65
CA ARG A 11 6.18 18.12 -3.94
C ARG A 11 5.57 17.58 -2.65
N ALA A 12 4.99 16.38 -2.68
CA ALA A 12 4.43 15.76 -1.48
C ALA A 12 5.49 15.59 -0.39
N ARG A 13 6.70 15.15 -0.77
CA ARG A 13 7.83 15.03 0.16
C ARG A 13 8.31 16.36 0.70
N GLN A 14 8.37 17.40 -0.14
CA GLN A 14 8.67 18.77 0.31
C GLN A 14 7.61 19.30 1.29
N SER A 15 6.37 18.80 1.20
CA SER A 15 5.29 19.07 2.14
C SER A 15 5.26 18.13 3.36
N GLY A 16 6.29 17.30 3.55
CA GLY A 16 6.43 16.43 4.72
C GLY A 16 5.83 15.02 4.59
N ALA A 17 5.38 14.61 3.40
CA ALA A 17 4.90 13.25 3.19
C ALA A 17 6.04 12.22 3.25
N ARG A 18 5.79 11.08 3.90
CA ARG A 18 6.67 9.91 3.89
C ARG A 18 6.49 9.11 2.59
N LEU A 19 7.59 8.64 2.02
CA LEU A 19 7.64 7.81 0.83
C LEU A 19 8.14 6.40 1.20
N VAL A 20 7.26 5.41 1.08
CA VAL A 20 7.61 3.98 1.14
C VAL A 20 7.56 3.42 -0.29
N VAL A 21 8.57 2.65 -0.69
CA VAL A 21 8.66 2.08 -2.04
C VAL A 21 8.76 0.57 -1.98
N LEU A 22 7.77 -0.08 -2.58
CA LEU A 22 7.72 -1.52 -2.83
C LEU A 22 8.29 -1.79 -4.24
N ASP A 23 9.52 -2.32 -4.33
CA ASP A 23 10.16 -2.59 -5.63
C ASP A 23 11.23 -3.69 -5.44
N PRO A 24 11.22 -4.79 -6.23
CA PRO A 24 12.26 -5.82 -6.15
C PRO A 24 13.67 -5.28 -6.46
N ARG A 25 13.78 -4.11 -7.09
CA ARG A 25 15.04 -3.47 -7.44
C ARG A 25 15.21 -2.15 -6.69
N MET A 26 16.46 -1.80 -6.40
CA MET A 26 16.81 -0.46 -5.94
C MET A 26 16.72 0.53 -7.12
N SER A 27 15.49 0.94 -7.46
CA SER A 27 15.24 1.95 -8.50
C SER A 27 15.61 3.37 -8.03
N ILE A 28 15.64 4.34 -8.96
CA ILE A 28 15.91 5.75 -8.63
C ILE A 28 14.87 6.32 -7.65
N THR A 29 13.65 5.79 -7.67
CA THR A 29 12.60 6.18 -6.73
C THR A 29 12.84 5.52 -5.37
N ALA A 30 13.18 4.24 -5.34
CA ALA A 30 13.52 3.52 -4.12
C ALA A 30 14.72 4.15 -3.39
N SER A 31 15.76 4.56 -4.12
CA SER A 31 16.94 5.20 -3.51
C SER A 31 16.66 6.57 -2.89
N LYS A 32 15.48 7.14 -3.18
CA LYS A 32 15.01 8.40 -2.60
C LYS A 32 13.94 8.17 -1.54
N ALA A 33 13.46 6.95 -1.35
CA ALA A 33 12.41 6.64 -0.39
C ALA A 33 12.91 6.79 1.05
N ASP A 34 11.98 7.05 1.96
CA ASP A 34 12.28 6.99 3.39
C ASP A 34 12.36 5.52 3.84
N GLU A 35 11.67 4.63 3.12
CA GLU A 35 11.74 3.18 3.30
C GLU A 35 11.63 2.47 1.95
N TRP A 36 12.52 1.50 1.72
CA TRP A 36 12.49 0.61 0.55
C TRP A 36 12.27 -0.82 1.01
N ILE A 37 11.22 -1.44 0.46
CA ILE A 37 10.82 -2.81 0.75
C ILE A 37 11.12 -3.66 -0.51
N PRO A 38 12.21 -4.44 -0.52
CA PRO A 38 12.58 -5.28 -1.64
C PRO A 38 11.76 -6.57 -1.67
N ILE A 39 10.56 -6.51 -2.26
CA ILE A 39 9.72 -7.70 -2.43
C ILE A 39 10.27 -8.67 -3.47
N LYS A 40 9.82 -9.94 -3.39
CA LYS A 40 10.07 -10.93 -4.43
C LYS A 40 9.31 -10.52 -5.71
N PRO A 41 9.92 -10.61 -6.91
CA PRO A 41 9.20 -10.32 -8.15
C PRO A 41 7.92 -11.16 -8.29
N GLY A 42 6.80 -10.50 -8.61
CA GLY A 42 5.50 -11.15 -8.80
C GLY A 42 4.69 -11.39 -7.52
N THR A 43 5.12 -10.86 -6.36
CA THR A 43 4.41 -11.02 -5.09
C THR A 43 3.71 -9.75 -4.60
N ASP A 44 3.51 -8.77 -5.48
CA ASP A 44 2.81 -7.52 -5.17
C ASP A 44 1.39 -7.77 -4.66
N LEU A 45 0.67 -8.74 -5.25
CA LEU A 45 -0.68 -9.12 -4.82
C LEU A 45 -0.68 -9.74 -3.41
N ALA A 46 0.28 -10.63 -3.13
CA ALA A 46 0.43 -11.23 -1.80
C ALA A 46 0.64 -10.16 -0.72
N PHE A 47 1.52 -9.21 -0.99
CA PHE A 47 1.78 -8.08 -0.11
C PHE A 47 0.53 -7.21 0.09
N ALA A 48 -0.18 -6.88 -0.99
CA ALA A 48 -1.41 -6.08 -0.91
C ALA A 48 -2.51 -6.78 -0.11
N LEU A 49 -2.70 -8.08 -0.30
CA LEU A 49 -3.70 -8.87 0.44
C LEU A 49 -3.37 -8.91 1.94
N ALA A 50 -2.10 -9.13 2.29
CA ALA A 50 -1.67 -9.08 3.68
C ALA A 50 -1.88 -7.70 4.31
N MET A 51 -1.58 -6.61 3.59
CA MET A 51 -1.87 -5.25 4.06
C MET A 51 -3.38 -5.02 4.27
N ILE A 52 -4.22 -5.45 3.33
CA ILE A 52 -5.68 -5.31 3.46
C ILE A 52 -6.17 -6.05 4.71
N ARG A 53 -5.74 -7.30 4.91
CA ARG A 53 -6.07 -8.08 6.10
C ARG A 53 -5.66 -7.34 7.38
N THR A 54 -4.42 -6.85 7.45
CA THR A 54 -3.92 -6.12 8.62
C THR A 54 -4.73 -4.85 8.89
N ILE A 55 -4.99 -4.04 7.87
CA ILE A 55 -5.80 -2.81 7.99
C ILE A 55 -7.21 -3.13 8.52
N ILE A 56 -7.84 -4.19 8.01
CA ILE A 56 -9.18 -4.60 8.42
C ILE A 56 -9.18 -5.14 9.86
N ASN A 57 -8.28 -6.07 10.18
CA ASN A 57 -8.25 -6.75 11.47
C ASN A 57 -7.76 -5.85 12.63
N GLU A 58 -6.91 -4.87 12.34
CA GLU A 58 -6.50 -3.85 13.31
C GLU A 58 -7.42 -2.62 13.32
N GLU A 59 -8.51 -2.64 12.54
CA GLU A 59 -9.50 -1.56 12.44
C GLU A 59 -8.93 -0.19 12.05
N LEU A 60 -7.91 -0.17 11.18
CA LEU A 60 -7.21 1.05 10.74
C LEU A 60 -7.90 1.77 9.56
N TYR A 61 -8.96 1.19 9.02
CA TYR A 61 -9.72 1.77 7.91
C TYR A 61 -10.74 2.82 8.41
N ASP A 62 -11.14 3.70 7.49
CA ASP A 62 -12.22 4.65 7.75
C ASP A 62 -13.58 3.94 7.70
N LYS A 63 -14.16 3.69 8.88
CA LYS A 63 -15.43 2.96 9.04
C LYS A 63 -16.61 3.70 8.40
N GLU A 64 -16.67 5.02 8.51
CA GLU A 64 -17.77 5.82 7.96
C GLU A 64 -17.72 5.83 6.43
N PHE A 65 -16.52 5.93 5.86
CA PHE A 65 -16.32 5.83 4.42
C PHE A 65 -16.75 4.46 3.89
N VAL A 66 -16.32 3.38 4.55
CA VAL A 66 -16.67 2.01 4.15
C VAL A 66 -18.19 1.80 4.17
N GLU A 67 -18.85 2.16 5.28
CA GLU A 67 -20.29 1.96 5.45
C GLU A 67 -21.12 2.72 4.40
N ASN A 68 -20.77 3.98 4.14
CA ASN A 68 -21.62 4.86 3.35
C ASN A 68 -21.29 4.88 1.84
N LEU A 69 -20.06 4.52 1.47
CA LEU A 69 -19.53 4.76 0.11
C LEU A 69 -18.96 3.52 -0.56
N THR A 70 -19.10 2.34 0.05
CA THR A 70 -18.60 1.09 -0.53
C THR A 70 -19.65 -0.02 -0.49
N TYR A 71 -19.36 -1.12 -1.16
CA TYR A 71 -20.14 -2.37 -1.13
C TYR A 71 -19.17 -3.55 -1.11
N GLY A 72 -19.60 -4.67 -0.55
CA GLY A 72 -18.80 -5.90 -0.56
C GLY A 72 -17.71 -5.98 0.51
N PHE A 73 -17.75 -5.13 1.55
CA PHE A 73 -16.69 -5.07 2.56
C PHE A 73 -16.63 -6.32 3.43
N ASP A 74 -17.78 -6.88 3.81
CA ASP A 74 -17.82 -8.11 4.62
C ASP A 74 -17.27 -9.30 3.83
N GLU A 75 -17.63 -9.42 2.55
CA GLU A 75 -17.08 -10.45 1.67
C GLU A 75 -15.57 -10.28 1.46
N LEU A 76 -15.10 -9.03 1.31
CA LEU A 76 -13.67 -8.74 1.26
C LEU A 76 -12.98 -9.18 2.56
N LYS A 77 -13.52 -8.76 3.71
CA LYS A 77 -13.00 -9.09 5.04
C LYS A 77 -12.86 -10.59 5.22
N ASP A 78 -13.88 -11.37 4.86
CA ASP A 78 -13.84 -12.83 4.96
C ASP A 78 -12.82 -13.44 3.99
N SER A 79 -12.76 -12.93 2.75
CA SER A 79 -11.87 -13.46 1.71
C SER A 79 -10.38 -13.29 2.01
N VAL A 80 -10.00 -12.34 2.88
CA VAL A 80 -8.59 -12.00 3.14
C VAL A 80 -7.99 -12.65 4.38
N GLN A 81 -8.76 -13.43 5.15
CA GLN A 81 -8.33 -13.90 6.47
C GLN A 81 -7.09 -14.80 6.44
N ASP A 82 -6.91 -15.57 5.37
CA ASP A 82 -5.78 -16.50 5.21
C ASP A 82 -4.47 -15.81 4.79
N TYR A 83 -4.50 -14.56 4.34
CA TYR A 83 -3.29 -13.84 3.90
C TYR A 83 -2.62 -13.11 5.07
N THR A 84 -2.06 -13.85 6.02
CA THR A 84 -1.31 -13.24 7.15
C THR A 84 -0.02 -12.56 6.64
N PRO A 85 0.55 -11.59 7.37
CA PRO A 85 1.86 -11.03 7.02
C PRO A 85 2.98 -12.07 6.91
N GLU A 86 2.84 -13.20 7.62
CA GLU A 86 3.78 -14.32 7.64
C GLU A 86 3.51 -15.40 6.57
N TRP A 87 2.41 -15.30 5.82
CA TRP A 87 2.03 -16.24 4.76
C TRP A 87 2.91 -16.07 3.51
#